data_AF-A0A545TCX9-F1
#
_entry.id   AF-A0A545TCX9-F1
#
_cell.length_a   1.000
_cell.length_b   1.000
_cell.length_c   1.000
_cell.angle_alpha   90.00
_cell.angle_beta   90.00
_cell.angle_gamma   90.00
#
_symmetry.space_group_name_H-M   'P 1'
#
loop_
_entity.id
_entity.type
_entity.pdbx_description
1 polymer ?
#
loop_
_entity_poly.entity_id
_entity_poly.type
_entity_poly.pdbx_seq_one_letter_code
_entity_poly.pdbx_strand_id
1 'polypeptide(L)'
;MGRFNQLFLWGLMMVSASVQAANECRVQYKYKNSTGNETTKTVNINAGETKTLNIDRLVYLKNLKTREVNAWVNNYQVKLGKNVVDPANGFHLARVRLKKVKCLSSNPQQPIDLVVQQFKNAGKSASFIARHLKNSLRQNERQIASLLKNVRFTTQQIVIALKSAGYSHLAVGNVLKSVLKVGAKTAAIVLKGAGYSLINVADVLKVVFRQTEQRVAYWLKQADYTQREVSFFLLRHALMAAHVYFTTMINLYNASADFVVGAAKQANRGATEVAKALSDVYRLSTSRIESILRRAGYSLVDIGEALEQFAESDNSSTKSNSRRPKNQPVNCPKGKRMVNGRCI
;
A
#
# COMPACT_ATOMS: atom_id res chain seq x y z
N MET A 1 -20.14 -38.48 4.12
CA MET A 1 -19.53 -37.13 4.19
C MET A 1 -18.91 -36.84 2.84
N GLY A 2 -19.24 -35.83 2.05
CA GLY A 2 -20.17 -34.71 2.19
C GLY A 2 -19.99 -33.87 0.92
N ARG A 3 -21.08 -33.70 0.18
CA ARG A 3 -21.19 -32.96 -1.08
C ARG A 3 -20.73 -31.51 -0.91
N PHE A 4 -19.58 -31.13 -1.47
CA PHE A 4 -19.15 -29.72 -1.58
C PHE A 4 -18.27 -29.54 -2.82
N ASN A 5 -18.84 -29.61 -4.04
CA ASN A 5 -18.12 -29.08 -5.22
C ASN A 5 -18.97 -28.71 -6.45
N GLN A 6 -20.26 -28.42 -6.30
CA GLN A 6 -21.14 -28.05 -7.42
C GLN A 6 -21.51 -26.55 -7.47
N LEU A 7 -21.11 -25.75 -6.47
CA LEU A 7 -21.50 -24.33 -6.35
C LEU A 7 -20.53 -23.31 -6.98
N PHE A 8 -19.32 -23.73 -7.40
CA PHE A 8 -18.36 -22.82 -8.04
C PHE A 8 -18.52 -22.68 -9.56
N LEU A 9 -19.27 -23.57 -10.22
CA LEU A 9 -19.51 -23.50 -11.67
C LEU A 9 -20.66 -22.56 -12.08
N TRP A 10 -21.58 -22.23 -11.16
CA TRP A 10 -22.70 -21.33 -11.45
C TRP A 10 -22.34 -19.84 -11.33
N GLY A 11 -21.30 -19.50 -10.56
CA GLY A 11 -20.81 -18.12 -10.42
C GLY A 11 -20.11 -17.58 -11.66
N LEU A 12 -19.45 -18.44 -12.47
CA LEU A 12 -18.80 -18.01 -13.71
C LEU A 12 -19.76 -17.86 -14.90
N MET A 13 -20.92 -18.53 -14.89
CA MET A 13 -21.91 -18.39 -15.96
C MET A 13 -22.82 -17.14 -15.80
N MET A 14 -22.95 -16.58 -14.59
CA MET A 14 -23.75 -15.34 -14.41
C MET A 14 -22.98 -14.05 -14.75
N VAL A 15 -21.64 -14.07 -14.75
CA VAL A 15 -20.83 -12.93 -15.20
C VAL A 15 -20.81 -12.83 -16.74
N SER A 16 -20.89 -13.95 -17.46
CA SER A 16 -20.92 -13.92 -18.93
C SER A 16 -22.26 -13.44 -19.50
N ALA A 17 -23.41 -13.77 -18.88
CA ALA A 17 -24.71 -13.31 -19.36
C ALA A 17 -24.92 -11.78 -19.20
N SER A 18 -24.40 -11.21 -18.11
CA SER A 18 -24.50 -9.76 -17.85
C SER A 18 -23.55 -8.95 -18.73
N VAL A 19 -22.40 -9.51 -19.14
CA VAL A 19 -21.48 -8.91 -20.12
C VAL A 19 -22.02 -9.03 -21.56
N GLN A 20 -22.69 -10.12 -21.90
CA GLN A 20 -23.35 -10.28 -23.20
C GLN A 20 -24.46 -9.22 -23.40
N ALA A 21 -25.27 -8.96 -22.36
CA ALA A 21 -26.34 -7.96 -22.40
C ALA A 21 -25.85 -6.49 -22.55
N ALA A 22 -24.57 -6.23 -22.28
CA ALA A 22 -23.92 -4.93 -22.48
C ALA A 22 -23.35 -4.75 -23.90
N ASN A 23 -23.28 -5.83 -24.69
CA ASN A 23 -22.66 -5.84 -26.02
C ASN A 23 -23.65 -5.80 -27.19
N GLU A 24 -24.95 -5.78 -26.93
CA GLU A 24 -25.99 -5.78 -27.95
C GLU A 24 -26.60 -4.39 -28.16
N CYS A 25 -26.83 -4.01 -29.41
CA CYS A 25 -27.76 -2.94 -29.76
C CYS A 25 -29.17 -3.51 -29.79
N ARG A 26 -30.14 -2.76 -29.26
CA ARG A 26 -31.55 -3.10 -29.34
C ARG A 26 -32.29 -2.01 -30.09
N VAL A 27 -32.74 -2.34 -31.28
CA VAL A 27 -33.39 -1.40 -32.19
C VAL A 27 -34.87 -1.76 -32.26
N GLN A 28 -35.74 -0.81 -31.91
CA GLN A 28 -37.18 -0.94 -32.08
C GLN A 28 -37.60 -0.17 -33.32
N TYR A 29 -38.44 -0.75 -34.16
CA TYR A 29 -38.98 -0.10 -35.33
C TYR A 29 -40.46 -0.38 -35.47
N LYS A 30 -41.18 0.59 -36.02
CA LYS A 30 -42.60 0.48 -36.35
C LYS A 30 -42.79 0.68 -37.84
N TYR A 31 -43.69 -0.10 -38.45
CA TYR A 31 -43.99 -0.02 -39.89
C TYR A 31 -45.47 -0.30 -40.17
N LYS A 32 -45.98 0.15 -41.31
CA LYS A 32 -47.33 -0.20 -41.78
C LYS A 32 -47.29 -1.44 -42.68
N ASN A 33 -48.09 -2.45 -42.38
CA ASN A 33 -48.20 -3.65 -43.21
C ASN A 33 -48.99 -3.38 -44.52
N SER A 34 -49.24 -4.42 -45.32
CA SER A 34 -50.01 -4.32 -46.57
C SER A 34 -51.43 -3.77 -46.36
N THR A 35 -52.06 -4.11 -45.24
CA THR A 35 -53.42 -3.67 -44.86
C THR A 35 -53.46 -2.29 -44.21
N GLY A 36 -52.32 -1.61 -44.06
CA GLY A 36 -52.24 -0.27 -43.47
C GLY A 36 -52.12 -0.24 -41.94
N ASN A 37 -52.17 -1.40 -41.28
CA ASN A 37 -52.05 -1.53 -39.82
C ASN A 37 -50.60 -1.36 -39.37
N GLU A 38 -50.40 -0.67 -38.25
CA GLU A 38 -49.07 -0.45 -37.66
C GLU A 38 -48.62 -1.67 -36.85
N THR A 39 -47.39 -2.12 -37.10
CA THR A 39 -46.76 -3.22 -36.35
C THR A 39 -45.43 -2.73 -35.78
N THR A 40 -45.16 -3.05 -34.50
CA THR A 40 -43.88 -2.73 -33.84
C THR A 40 -43.07 -3.99 -33.65
N LYS A 41 -41.78 -3.96 -34.03
CA LYS A 41 -40.84 -5.05 -33.81
C LYS A 41 -39.58 -4.55 -33.13
N THR A 42 -38.94 -5.44 -32.40
CA THR A 42 -37.64 -5.19 -31.77
C THR A 42 -36.64 -6.20 -32.29
N VAL A 43 -35.46 -5.72 -32.64
CA VAL A 43 -34.35 -6.55 -33.08
C VAL A 43 -33.14 -6.33 -32.18
N ASN A 44 -32.58 -7.42 -31.68
CA ASN A 44 -31.26 -7.43 -31.05
C ASN A 44 -30.21 -7.66 -32.15
N ILE A 45 -29.13 -6.89 -32.10
CA ILE A 45 -28.04 -6.90 -33.06
C ILE A 45 -26.74 -6.92 -32.24
N ASN A 46 -25.86 -7.89 -32.48
CA ASN A 46 -24.59 -7.94 -31.77
C ASN A 46 -23.68 -6.80 -32.20
N ALA A 47 -22.71 -6.44 -31.36
CA ALA A 47 -21.70 -5.42 -31.68
C ALA A 47 -21.01 -5.68 -33.03
N GLY A 48 -20.97 -4.68 -33.91
CA GLY A 48 -20.33 -4.79 -35.23
C GLY A 48 -21.15 -5.56 -36.28
N GLU A 49 -22.18 -6.30 -35.85
CA GLU A 49 -23.09 -7.02 -36.73
C GLU A 49 -23.95 -6.02 -37.51
N THR A 50 -24.19 -6.35 -38.78
CA THR A 50 -25.12 -5.65 -39.65
C THR A 50 -26.28 -6.58 -39.95
N LYS A 51 -27.50 -6.12 -39.65
CA LYS A 51 -28.73 -6.88 -39.90
C LYS A 51 -29.55 -6.19 -40.97
N THR A 52 -29.82 -6.92 -42.05
CA THR A 52 -30.71 -6.48 -43.12
C THR A 52 -32.15 -6.75 -42.70
N LEU A 53 -33.01 -5.73 -42.79
CA LEU A 53 -34.40 -5.79 -42.37
C LEU A 53 -35.37 -5.62 -43.55
N ASN A 54 -34.98 -4.88 -44.59
CA ASN A 54 -35.77 -4.63 -45.81
C ASN A 54 -37.26 -4.29 -45.55
N ILE A 55 -37.51 -3.40 -44.60
CA ILE A 55 -38.86 -3.02 -44.19
C ILE A 55 -39.33 -1.82 -44.99
N ASP A 56 -40.45 -1.96 -45.69
CA ASP A 56 -41.12 -0.87 -46.38
C ASP A 56 -42.16 -0.19 -45.48
N ARG A 57 -42.50 1.06 -45.79
CA ARG A 57 -43.46 1.89 -45.02
C ARG A 57 -43.06 2.03 -43.54
N LEU A 58 -41.78 2.31 -43.29
CA LEU A 58 -41.25 2.60 -41.97
C LEU A 58 -41.95 3.82 -41.37
N VAL A 59 -42.45 3.69 -40.13
CA VAL A 59 -43.10 4.76 -39.36
C VAL A 59 -42.07 5.42 -38.44
N TYR A 60 -41.34 4.63 -37.66
CA TYR A 60 -40.21 5.13 -36.87
C TYR A 60 -39.17 4.04 -36.61
N LEU A 61 -37.98 4.50 -36.24
CA LEU A 61 -36.86 3.72 -35.76
C LEU A 61 -36.32 4.33 -34.46
N LYS A 62 -36.12 3.52 -33.44
CA LYS A 62 -35.63 3.93 -32.12
C LYS A 62 -34.54 3.01 -31.64
N ASN A 63 -33.46 3.59 -31.12
CA ASN A 63 -32.43 2.84 -30.42
C ASN A 63 -32.72 2.81 -28.91
N LEU A 64 -32.93 1.62 -28.34
CA LEU A 64 -33.29 1.43 -26.94
C LEU A 64 -32.08 1.28 -26.00
N LYS A 65 -30.86 1.18 -26.54
CA LYS A 65 -29.63 0.95 -25.78
C LYS A 65 -28.64 2.11 -25.94
N THR A 66 -27.61 2.12 -25.10
CA THR A 66 -26.61 3.19 -25.01
C THR A 66 -25.69 3.27 -26.24
N ARG A 67 -25.49 2.16 -26.96
CA ARG A 67 -24.57 2.10 -28.11
C ARG A 67 -25.17 2.74 -29.34
N GLU A 68 -24.35 3.46 -30.11
CA GLU A 68 -24.80 4.08 -31.35
C GLU A 68 -25.16 3.03 -32.40
N VAL A 69 -26.18 3.32 -33.21
CA VAL A 69 -26.62 2.47 -34.32
C VAL A 69 -26.57 3.28 -35.61
N ASN A 70 -25.97 2.72 -36.65
CA ASN A 70 -26.14 3.23 -38.01
C ASN A 70 -27.31 2.53 -38.68
N ALA A 71 -28.30 3.28 -39.13
CA ALA A 71 -29.44 2.79 -39.88
C ALA A 71 -29.39 3.31 -41.30
N TRP A 72 -29.67 2.45 -42.29
CA TRP A 72 -29.77 2.86 -43.69
C TRP A 72 -31.24 2.92 -44.08
N VAL A 73 -31.74 4.15 -44.12
CA VAL A 73 -33.11 4.51 -44.42
C VAL A 73 -33.13 5.07 -45.85
N ASN A 74 -33.79 4.37 -46.77
CA ASN A 74 -33.69 4.59 -48.22
C ASN A 74 -32.23 4.51 -48.71
N ASN A 75 -31.65 5.65 -49.10
CA ASN A 75 -30.25 5.79 -49.53
C ASN A 75 -29.43 6.63 -48.54
N TYR A 76 -30.01 7.01 -47.40
CA TYR A 76 -29.36 7.83 -46.39
C TYR A 76 -28.99 7.00 -45.17
N GLN A 77 -27.90 7.38 -44.54
CA GLN A 77 -27.46 6.80 -43.29
C GLN A 77 -27.82 7.73 -42.13
N VAL A 78 -28.56 7.21 -41.17
CA VAL A 78 -28.94 7.91 -39.94
C VAL A 78 -28.20 7.30 -38.76
N LYS A 79 -27.59 8.16 -37.94
CA LYS A 79 -26.88 7.75 -36.73
C LYS A 79 -27.78 7.95 -35.52
N LEU A 80 -28.09 6.87 -34.81
CA LEU A 80 -29.01 6.87 -33.67
C LEU A 80 -28.25 6.67 -32.36
N GLY A 81 -28.23 7.71 -31.53
CA GLY A 81 -27.82 7.62 -30.12
C GLY A 81 -28.89 6.97 -29.23
N LYS A 82 -28.61 6.84 -27.93
CA LYS A 82 -29.56 6.27 -26.96
C LYS A 82 -30.90 7.02 -26.97
N ASN A 83 -32.00 6.28 -27.11
CA ASN A 83 -33.37 6.78 -27.10
C ASN A 83 -33.72 7.80 -28.19
N VAL A 84 -32.83 8.01 -29.17
CA VAL A 84 -33.12 8.84 -30.33
C VAL A 84 -34.09 8.10 -31.24
N VAL A 85 -35.10 8.83 -31.74
CA VAL A 85 -36.14 8.34 -32.65
C VAL A 85 -35.99 9.06 -33.99
N ASP A 86 -36.10 8.30 -35.08
CA ASP A 86 -36.06 8.82 -36.45
C ASP A 86 -37.21 8.23 -37.29
N PRO A 87 -38.03 9.04 -38.00
CA PRO A 87 -38.02 10.51 -37.99
C PRO A 87 -38.43 11.08 -36.64
N ALA A 88 -37.83 12.21 -36.26
CA ALA A 88 -38.20 12.97 -35.08
C ALA A 88 -39.56 13.64 -35.33
N ASN A 89 -40.64 12.99 -34.88
CA ASN A 89 -42.03 13.43 -34.95
C ASN A 89 -42.61 13.64 -36.38
N GLY A 90 -43.50 12.72 -36.78
CA GLY A 90 -44.68 13.04 -37.61
C GLY A 90 -44.50 13.21 -39.13
N PHE A 91 -43.31 13.08 -39.71
CA PHE A 91 -43.16 13.14 -41.17
C PHE A 91 -43.64 11.86 -41.85
N HIS A 92 -44.93 11.81 -42.19
CA HIS A 92 -45.60 10.73 -42.93
C HIS A 92 -45.79 11.07 -44.41
N LEU A 93 -44.76 11.35 -45.20
CA LEU A 93 -45.00 11.76 -46.60
C LEU A 93 -44.17 11.07 -47.69
N ALA A 94 -43.48 9.96 -47.38
CA ALA A 94 -42.91 9.12 -48.43
C ALA A 94 -42.88 7.64 -48.03
N ARG A 95 -42.83 6.72 -49.01
CA ARG A 95 -42.46 5.32 -48.75
C ARG A 95 -41.01 5.31 -48.27
N VAL A 96 -40.84 5.22 -46.95
CA VAL A 96 -39.53 5.08 -46.31
C VAL A 96 -39.20 3.59 -46.14
N ARG A 97 -38.03 3.18 -46.61
CA ARG A 97 -37.53 1.79 -46.55
C ARG A 97 -36.34 1.67 -45.61
N LEU A 98 -36.45 0.88 -44.55
CA LEU A 98 -35.31 0.50 -43.72
C LEU A 98 -34.60 -0.70 -44.35
N LYS A 99 -33.44 -0.50 -44.96
CA LYS A 99 -32.70 -1.58 -45.61
C LYS A 99 -31.97 -2.43 -44.59
N LYS A 100 -31.12 -1.80 -43.78
CA LYS A 100 -30.27 -2.48 -42.81
C LYS A 100 -29.94 -1.58 -41.63
N VAL A 101 -29.51 -2.19 -40.55
CA VAL A 101 -29.06 -1.56 -39.31
C VAL A 101 -27.75 -2.21 -38.89
N LYS A 102 -26.78 -1.41 -38.49
CA LYS A 102 -25.47 -1.85 -37.99
C LYS A 102 -25.32 -1.34 -36.58
N CYS A 103 -25.17 -2.26 -35.64
CA CYS A 103 -24.75 -1.89 -34.30
C CYS A 103 -23.32 -1.39 -34.41
N LEU A 104 -23.08 -0.11 -34.15
CA LEU A 104 -21.71 0.36 -34.12
C LEU A 104 -21.04 -0.34 -32.95
N SER A 105 -19.90 -0.97 -33.23
CA SER A 105 -18.93 -1.26 -32.19
C SER A 105 -18.36 0.10 -31.77
N SER A 106 -19.14 0.93 -31.07
CA SER A 106 -18.53 1.91 -30.16
C SER A 106 -17.54 1.10 -29.35
N ASN A 107 -16.24 1.35 -29.57
CA ASN A 107 -15.13 0.51 -29.14
C ASN A 107 -15.49 -0.11 -27.77
N PRO A 108 -15.91 -1.40 -27.72
CA PRO A 108 -16.23 -2.03 -26.44
C PRO A 108 -14.95 -1.86 -25.66
N GLN A 109 -14.97 -1.06 -24.57
CA GLN A 109 -13.77 -0.61 -23.86
C GLN A 109 -12.69 -1.66 -24.02
N GLN A 110 -11.69 -1.37 -24.87
CA GLN A 110 -10.63 -2.34 -25.10
C GLN A 110 -10.19 -2.78 -23.70
N PRO A 111 -10.08 -4.09 -23.44
CA PRO A 111 -9.69 -4.58 -22.12
C PRO A 111 -8.53 -3.70 -21.65
N ILE A 112 -8.62 -3.12 -20.45
CA ILE A 112 -7.70 -2.04 -20.05
C ILE A 112 -6.24 -2.51 -20.18
N ASP A 113 -5.98 -3.80 -20.00
CA ASP A 113 -4.70 -4.46 -20.30
C ASP A 113 -4.19 -4.20 -21.74
N LEU A 114 -5.06 -4.28 -22.75
CA LEU A 114 -4.72 -4.01 -24.15
C LEU A 114 -4.37 -2.53 -24.38
N VAL A 115 -5.11 -1.62 -23.74
CA VAL A 115 -4.82 -0.17 -23.80
C VAL A 115 -3.44 0.12 -23.16
N VAL A 116 -3.17 -0.51 -22.02
CA VAL A 116 -1.88 -0.39 -21.32
C VAL A 116 -0.75 -0.96 -22.18
N GLN A 117 -0.97 -2.11 -22.83
CA GLN A 117 0.01 -2.72 -23.73
C GLN A 117 0.28 -1.85 -24.95
N GLN A 118 -0.75 -1.25 -25.56
CA GLN A 118 -0.59 -0.32 -26.67
C GLN A 118 0.20 0.92 -26.26
N PHE A 119 -0.08 1.50 -25.09
CA PHE A 119 0.73 2.62 -24.59
C PHE A 119 2.19 2.23 -24.36
N LYS A 120 2.45 1.03 -23.81
CA LYS A 120 3.82 0.54 -23.65
C LYS A 120 4.51 0.37 -25.00
N ASN A 121 3.85 -0.24 -25.99
CA ASN A 121 4.38 -0.43 -27.34
C ASN A 121 4.61 0.90 -28.07
N ALA A 122 3.82 1.92 -27.78
CA ALA A 122 4.00 3.29 -28.25
C ALA A 122 5.08 4.08 -27.48
N GLY A 123 5.89 3.42 -26.65
CA GLY A 123 6.99 4.03 -25.90
C GLY A 123 6.56 4.92 -24.73
N LYS A 124 5.30 4.87 -24.29
CA LYS A 124 4.85 5.67 -23.14
C LYS A 124 5.41 5.10 -21.84
N SER A 125 5.85 6.00 -20.95
CA SER A 125 6.39 5.62 -19.65
C SER A 125 5.30 5.10 -18.70
N ALA A 126 5.67 4.25 -17.73
CA ALA A 126 4.76 3.78 -16.69
C ALA A 126 4.08 4.94 -15.96
N SER A 127 4.80 6.04 -15.69
CA SER A 127 4.24 7.23 -15.04
C SER A 127 3.20 7.97 -15.89
N PHE A 128 3.37 8.01 -17.21
CA PHE A 128 2.33 8.52 -18.11
C PHE A 128 1.08 7.64 -18.01
N ILE A 129 1.25 6.33 -18.14
CA ILE A 129 0.16 5.35 -18.12
C ILE A 129 -0.59 5.42 -16.78
N ALA A 130 0.11 5.40 -15.65
CA ALA A 130 -0.52 5.44 -14.33
C ALA A 130 -1.37 6.71 -14.11
N ARG A 131 -0.88 7.88 -14.54
CA ARG A 131 -1.66 9.14 -14.46
C ARG A 131 -2.91 9.09 -15.32
N HIS A 132 -2.80 8.55 -16.53
CA HIS A 132 -3.95 8.39 -17.43
C HIS A 132 -4.98 7.41 -16.86
N LEU A 133 -4.54 6.25 -16.36
CA LEU A 133 -5.41 5.27 -15.72
C LEU A 133 -6.14 5.85 -14.49
N LYS A 134 -5.45 6.66 -13.67
CA LYS A 134 -6.05 7.33 -12.52
C LYS A 134 -7.07 8.40 -12.93
N ASN A 135 -6.67 9.33 -13.79
CA ASN A 135 -7.46 10.54 -14.08
C ASN A 135 -8.60 10.27 -15.08
N SER A 136 -8.34 9.47 -16.10
CA SER A 136 -9.30 9.22 -17.18
C SER A 136 -10.15 7.98 -16.94
N LEU A 137 -9.56 6.92 -16.37
CA LEU A 137 -10.23 5.63 -16.15
C LEU A 137 -10.57 5.35 -14.68
N ARG A 138 -10.29 6.30 -13.77
CA ARG A 138 -10.60 6.23 -12.33
C ARG A 138 -10.11 4.95 -11.65
N GLN A 139 -8.99 4.39 -12.13
CA GLN A 139 -8.38 3.19 -11.55
C GLN A 139 -7.65 3.53 -10.24
N ASN A 140 -7.76 2.67 -9.24
CA ASN A 140 -7.01 2.80 -7.99
C ASN A 140 -5.57 2.24 -8.12
N GLU A 141 -4.75 2.44 -7.09
CA GLU A 141 -3.33 2.07 -7.09
C GLU A 141 -3.10 0.57 -7.28
N ARG A 142 -3.98 -0.28 -6.76
CA ARG A 142 -3.87 -1.74 -6.88
C ARG A 142 -4.17 -2.20 -8.29
N GLN A 143 -5.23 -1.65 -8.89
CA GLN A 143 -5.60 -1.92 -10.29
C GLN A 143 -4.49 -1.47 -11.23
N ILE A 144 -4.00 -0.22 -11.07
CA ILE A 144 -2.91 0.32 -11.87
C ILE A 144 -1.66 -0.56 -11.75
N ALA A 145 -1.27 -0.96 -10.53
CA ALA A 145 -0.12 -1.80 -10.32
C ALA A 145 -0.25 -3.18 -10.99
N SER A 146 -1.42 -3.82 -10.90
CA SER A 146 -1.69 -5.09 -11.58
C SER A 146 -1.58 -4.95 -13.09
N LEU A 147 -2.19 -3.92 -13.68
CA LEU A 147 -2.14 -3.65 -15.11
C LEU A 147 -0.69 -3.44 -15.59
N LEU A 148 0.08 -2.60 -14.88
CA LEU A 148 1.48 -2.34 -15.22
C LEU A 148 2.37 -3.59 -15.05
N LYS A 149 2.08 -4.42 -14.03
CA LYS A 149 2.77 -5.70 -13.82
C LYS A 149 2.48 -6.69 -14.94
N ASN A 150 1.23 -6.78 -15.40
CA ASN A 150 0.81 -7.68 -16.48
C ASN A 150 1.57 -7.40 -17.77
N VAL A 151 1.77 -6.11 -18.09
CA VAL A 151 2.57 -5.68 -19.25
C VAL A 151 4.06 -5.63 -18.96
N ARG A 152 4.55 -6.26 -17.88
CA ARG A 152 5.99 -6.44 -17.57
C ARG A 152 6.76 -5.14 -17.33
N PHE A 153 6.18 -4.13 -16.68
CA PHE A 153 6.99 -3.07 -16.05
C PHE A 153 7.68 -3.61 -14.79
N THR A 154 8.88 -3.11 -14.48
CA THR A 154 9.60 -3.53 -13.27
C THR A 154 8.95 -2.94 -12.01
N THR A 155 9.17 -3.57 -10.86
CA THR A 155 8.71 -3.06 -9.55
C THR A 155 9.13 -1.60 -9.34
N GLN A 156 10.36 -1.25 -9.71
CA GLN A 156 10.88 0.12 -9.62
C GLN A 156 10.07 1.10 -10.47
N GLN A 157 9.81 0.75 -11.73
CA GLN A 157 9.01 1.57 -12.64
C GLN A 157 7.57 1.74 -12.13
N ILE A 158 6.96 0.68 -11.58
CA ILE A 158 5.60 0.73 -11.03
C ILE A 158 5.53 1.65 -9.82
N VAL A 159 6.47 1.57 -8.88
CA VAL A 159 6.50 2.44 -7.69
C VAL A 159 6.71 3.91 -8.07
N ILE A 160 7.62 4.20 -8.99
CA ILE A 160 7.83 5.56 -9.53
C ILE A 160 6.54 6.07 -10.20
N ALA A 161 5.87 5.21 -10.97
CA ALA A 161 4.64 5.57 -11.66
C ALA A 161 3.50 5.90 -10.70
N LEU A 162 3.31 5.09 -9.65
CA LEU A 162 2.30 5.35 -8.62
C LEU A 162 2.60 6.61 -7.82
N LYS A 163 3.86 6.85 -7.44
CA LYS A 163 4.28 8.10 -6.81
C LYS A 163 3.97 9.30 -7.70
N SER A 164 4.31 9.21 -8.99
CA SER A 164 4.05 10.26 -9.99
C SER A 164 2.56 10.49 -10.25
N ALA A 165 1.73 9.47 -10.03
CA ALA A 165 0.28 9.59 -10.06
C ALA A 165 -0.31 10.16 -8.77
N GLY A 166 0.52 10.47 -7.76
CA GLY A 166 0.11 11.11 -6.51
C GLY A 166 -0.47 10.15 -5.48
N TYR A 167 -0.10 8.87 -5.49
CA TYR A 167 -0.45 7.94 -4.42
C TYR A 167 0.49 8.10 -3.22
N SER A 168 -0.04 7.97 -2.01
CA SER A 168 0.75 8.08 -0.77
C SER A 168 1.76 6.94 -0.63
N HIS A 169 2.82 7.15 0.15
CA HIS A 169 3.82 6.12 0.42
C HIS A 169 3.19 4.86 1.06
N LEU A 170 2.19 5.02 1.94
CA LEU A 170 1.45 3.89 2.52
C LEU A 170 0.62 3.12 1.49
N ALA A 171 -0.05 3.81 0.55
CA ALA A 171 -0.79 3.15 -0.53
C ALA A 171 0.16 2.35 -1.43
N VAL A 172 1.30 2.94 -1.79
CA VAL A 172 2.35 2.28 -2.58
C VAL A 172 3.00 1.13 -1.82
N GLY A 173 3.22 1.27 -0.52
CA GLY A 173 3.68 0.18 0.36
C GLY A 173 2.71 -1.00 0.37
N ASN A 174 1.40 -0.74 0.42
CA ASN A 174 0.38 -1.78 0.33
C ASN A 174 0.42 -2.49 -1.02
N VAL A 175 0.59 -1.77 -2.13
CA VAL A 175 0.79 -2.36 -3.46
C VAL A 175 2.01 -3.29 -3.49
N LEU A 176 3.14 -2.84 -2.94
CA LEU A 176 4.37 -3.64 -2.85
C LEU A 176 4.09 -4.96 -2.12
N LYS A 177 3.40 -4.91 -0.98
CA LYS A 177 3.09 -6.09 -0.17
C LYS A 177 2.05 -7.02 -0.83
N SER A 178 0.92 -6.48 -1.31
CA SER A 178 -0.23 -7.30 -1.70
C SER A 178 -0.28 -7.65 -3.20
N VAL A 179 0.14 -6.75 -4.08
CA VAL A 179 0.03 -6.92 -5.54
C VAL A 179 1.35 -7.41 -6.13
N LEU A 180 2.45 -6.76 -5.75
CA LEU A 180 3.79 -7.10 -6.22
C LEU A 180 4.42 -8.22 -5.39
N LYS A 181 3.85 -8.53 -4.22
CA LYS A 181 4.27 -9.62 -3.31
C LYS A 181 5.76 -9.56 -2.96
N VAL A 182 6.31 -8.35 -2.78
CA VAL A 182 7.71 -8.17 -2.39
C VAL A 182 7.87 -8.08 -0.87
N GLY A 183 9.01 -8.56 -0.36
CA GLY A 183 9.34 -8.49 1.07
C GLY A 183 9.79 -7.10 1.52
N ALA A 184 9.89 -6.91 2.85
CA ALA A 184 10.24 -5.63 3.49
C ALA A 184 11.58 -5.06 3.00
N LYS A 185 12.63 -5.90 2.87
CA LYS A 185 13.94 -5.49 2.32
C LYS A 185 13.80 -4.84 0.95
N THR A 186 13.18 -5.56 0.01
CA THR A 186 13.00 -5.09 -1.37
C THR A 186 12.12 -3.85 -1.42
N ALA A 187 11.07 -3.79 -0.58
CA ALA A 187 10.23 -2.60 -0.48
C ALA A 187 11.05 -1.37 -0.07
N ALA A 188 11.93 -1.47 0.93
CA ALA A 188 12.79 -0.37 1.36
C ALA A 188 13.71 0.13 0.23
N ILE A 189 14.38 -0.78 -0.45
CA ILE A 189 15.28 -0.48 -1.58
C ILE A 189 14.50 0.23 -2.70
N VAL A 190 13.36 -0.33 -3.09
CA VAL A 190 12.56 0.20 -4.20
C VAL A 190 11.98 1.59 -3.88
N LEU A 191 11.48 1.78 -2.66
CA LEU A 191 10.93 3.06 -2.23
C LEU A 191 12.03 4.14 -2.17
N LYS A 192 13.22 3.81 -1.63
CA LYS A 192 14.37 4.72 -1.66
C LYS A 192 14.76 5.07 -3.11
N GLY A 193 14.86 4.07 -3.98
CA GLY A 193 15.16 4.28 -5.40
C GLY A 193 14.10 5.10 -6.14
N ALA A 194 12.86 5.12 -5.64
CA ALA A 194 11.78 5.97 -6.15
C ALA A 194 11.77 7.38 -5.53
N GLY A 195 12.76 7.69 -4.69
CA GLY A 195 12.96 8.98 -4.03
C GLY A 195 11.97 9.24 -2.90
N TYR A 196 11.46 8.21 -2.22
CA TYR A 196 10.77 8.42 -0.94
C TYR A 196 11.80 8.77 0.15
N SER A 197 11.45 9.72 1.02
CA SER A 197 12.26 10.07 2.19
C SER A 197 12.40 8.89 3.15
N LEU A 198 13.45 8.91 3.98
CA LEU A 198 13.68 7.89 5.00
C LEU A 198 12.43 7.68 5.87
N ILE A 199 11.78 8.75 6.32
CA ILE A 199 10.58 8.70 7.16
C ILE A 199 9.46 7.94 6.44
N ASN A 200 9.17 8.27 5.18
CA ASN A 200 8.16 7.57 4.39
C ASN A 200 8.47 6.07 4.22
N VAL A 201 9.74 5.72 4.02
CA VAL A 201 10.18 4.31 3.91
C VAL A 201 10.00 3.59 5.24
N ALA A 202 10.41 4.21 6.34
CA ALA A 202 10.27 3.67 7.68
C ALA A 202 8.80 3.46 8.07
N ASP A 203 7.92 4.40 7.74
CA ASP A 203 6.48 4.30 7.97
C ASP A 203 5.88 3.13 7.20
N VAL A 204 6.27 2.92 5.94
CA VAL A 204 5.84 1.73 5.19
C VAL A 204 6.30 0.45 5.87
N LEU A 205 7.57 0.37 6.30
CA LEU A 205 8.10 -0.81 6.98
C LEU A 205 7.36 -1.09 8.30
N LYS A 206 7.10 -0.05 9.10
CA LYS A 206 6.41 -0.15 10.39
C LYS A 206 4.93 -0.47 10.21
N VAL A 207 4.20 0.31 9.41
CA VAL A 207 2.73 0.22 9.30
C VAL A 207 2.30 -0.92 8.38
N VAL A 208 2.84 -0.97 7.16
CA VAL A 208 2.39 -1.93 6.14
C VAL A 208 3.03 -3.30 6.37
N PHE A 209 4.33 -3.32 6.64
CA PHE A 209 5.08 -4.57 6.87
C PHE A 209 5.13 -5.00 8.33
N ARG A 210 4.53 -4.23 9.26
CA ARG A 210 4.43 -4.57 10.69
C ARG A 210 5.80 -4.90 11.31
N GLN A 211 6.84 -4.17 10.90
CA GLN A 211 8.20 -4.36 11.42
C GLN A 211 8.38 -3.59 12.74
N THR A 212 9.11 -4.18 13.68
CA THR A 212 9.58 -3.47 14.88
C THR A 212 10.62 -2.42 14.51
N GLU A 213 10.86 -1.44 15.37
CA GLU A 213 11.79 -0.35 15.11
C GLU A 213 13.22 -0.86 14.86
N GLN A 214 13.66 -1.91 15.55
CA GLN A 214 14.98 -2.53 15.29
C GLN A 214 15.03 -3.19 13.90
N ARG A 215 13.93 -3.83 13.47
CA ARG A 215 13.84 -4.41 12.13
C ARG A 215 13.75 -3.33 11.06
N VAL A 216 13.06 -2.23 11.32
CA VAL A 216 13.07 -1.05 10.45
C VAL A 216 14.49 -0.53 10.27
N ALA A 217 15.24 -0.32 11.35
CA ALA A 217 16.65 0.11 11.29
C ALA A 217 17.51 -0.85 10.45
N TYR A 218 17.34 -2.16 10.65
CA TYR A 218 18.03 -3.19 9.88
C TYR A 218 17.71 -3.08 8.38
N TRP A 219 16.43 -2.95 8.00
CA TRP A 219 16.04 -2.84 6.59
C TRP A 219 16.47 -1.51 5.96
N LEU A 220 16.50 -0.42 6.72
CA LEU A 220 17.04 0.86 6.25
C LEU A 220 18.54 0.74 5.96
N LYS A 221 19.31 0.08 6.84
CA LYS A 221 20.72 -0.22 6.55
C LYS A 221 20.87 -1.04 5.27
N GLN A 222 20.06 -2.07 5.09
CA GLN A 222 20.07 -2.92 3.90
C GLN A 222 19.62 -2.20 2.62
N ALA A 223 18.97 -1.05 2.75
CA ALA A 223 18.64 -0.14 1.66
C ALA A 223 19.68 1.00 1.53
N ASP A 224 20.87 0.83 2.10
CA ASP A 224 22.00 1.76 2.05
C ASP A 224 21.71 3.14 2.66
N TYR A 225 20.82 3.24 3.65
CA TYR A 225 20.76 4.46 4.47
C TYR A 225 21.97 4.50 5.41
N THR A 226 22.56 5.69 5.53
CA THR A 226 23.77 5.91 6.31
C THR A 226 23.51 5.74 7.81
N GLN A 227 24.58 5.45 8.56
CA GLN A 227 24.53 5.40 10.03
C GLN A 227 23.93 6.69 10.62
N ARG A 228 24.29 7.85 10.06
CA ARG A 228 23.80 9.15 10.50
C ARG A 228 22.29 9.29 10.31
N GLU A 229 21.79 9.00 9.11
CA GLU A 229 20.36 9.10 8.80
C GLU A 229 19.52 8.17 9.68
N VAL A 230 19.92 6.90 9.80
CA VAL A 230 19.20 5.93 10.64
C VAL A 230 19.26 6.33 12.11
N SER A 231 20.42 6.77 12.61
CA SER A 231 20.58 7.22 13.99
C SER A 231 19.60 8.34 14.36
N PHE A 232 19.54 9.41 13.56
CA PHE A 232 18.64 10.52 13.82
C PHE A 232 17.16 10.12 13.72
N PHE A 233 16.82 9.24 12.78
CA PHE A 233 15.47 8.68 12.70
C PHE A 233 15.07 7.95 13.99
N LEU A 234 15.94 7.05 14.49
CA LEU A 234 15.62 6.24 15.66
C LEU A 234 15.41 7.08 16.92
N LEU A 235 16.21 8.12 17.08
CA LEU A 235 16.12 9.02 18.23
C LEU A 235 14.93 9.99 18.13
N ARG A 236 14.74 10.66 16.98
CA ARG A 236 13.79 11.76 16.86
C ARG A 236 12.39 11.34 16.42
N HIS A 237 12.30 10.26 15.64
CA HIS A 237 11.03 9.82 15.05
C HIS A 237 10.55 8.51 15.65
N ALA A 238 11.43 7.52 15.81
CA ALA A 238 11.05 6.26 16.45
C ALA A 238 10.99 6.35 17.99
N LEU A 239 11.52 7.45 18.57
CA LEU A 239 11.58 7.71 20.00
C LEU A 239 12.13 6.52 20.80
N MET A 240 13.14 5.83 20.25
CA MET A 240 13.76 4.70 20.92
C MET A 240 14.42 5.14 22.23
N ALA A 241 14.27 4.29 23.26
CA ALA A 241 15.00 4.42 24.52
C ALA A 241 16.51 4.27 24.29
N ALA A 242 17.33 4.97 25.09
CA ALA A 242 18.78 5.04 24.91
C ALA A 242 19.43 3.65 24.82
N HIS A 243 19.14 2.74 25.75
CA HIS A 243 19.69 1.38 25.72
C HIS A 243 19.40 0.67 24.39
N VAL A 244 18.14 0.65 23.94
CA VAL A 244 17.73 0.00 22.68
C VAL A 244 18.39 0.65 21.47
N TYR A 245 18.47 1.98 21.46
CA TYR A 245 19.15 2.74 20.41
C TYR A 245 20.65 2.38 20.33
N PHE A 246 21.36 2.36 21.47
CA PHE A 246 22.80 2.06 21.54
C PHE A 246 23.07 0.64 21.05
N THR A 247 22.32 -0.34 21.55
CA THR A 247 22.40 -1.74 21.09
C THR A 247 22.12 -1.87 19.60
N THR A 248 21.16 -1.12 19.07
CA THR A 248 20.84 -1.15 17.64
C THR A 248 22.00 -0.58 16.82
N MET A 249 22.57 0.55 17.22
CA MET A 249 23.64 1.21 16.47
C MET A 249 24.97 0.44 16.51
N ILE A 250 25.32 -0.17 17.65
CA ILE A 250 26.52 -1.02 17.73
C ILE A 250 26.34 -2.29 16.88
N ASN A 251 25.20 -2.98 16.96
CA ASN A 251 24.99 -4.23 16.22
C ASN A 251 24.84 -4.02 14.72
N LEU A 252 24.19 -2.93 14.31
CA LEU A 252 23.97 -2.66 12.89
C LEU A 252 25.16 -1.97 12.25
N TYR A 253 25.78 -1.00 12.90
CA TYR A 253 26.78 -0.15 12.25
C TYR A 253 28.18 -0.24 12.88
N ASN A 254 28.35 -1.03 13.94
CA ASN A 254 29.56 -0.98 14.77
C ASN A 254 29.87 0.46 15.22
N ALA A 255 28.82 1.21 15.57
CA ALA A 255 28.94 2.62 15.89
C ALA A 255 29.81 2.84 17.14
N SER A 256 30.65 3.86 17.13
CA SER A 256 31.44 4.24 18.31
C SER A 256 30.57 4.87 19.40
N ALA A 257 31.01 4.74 20.65
CA ALA A 257 30.37 5.36 21.80
C ALA A 257 30.26 6.90 21.63
N ASP A 258 31.33 7.56 21.18
CA ASP A 258 31.32 9.00 20.90
C ASP A 258 30.24 9.41 19.89
N PHE A 259 30.04 8.62 18.82
CA PHE A 259 29.00 8.91 17.83
C PHE A 259 27.59 8.81 18.44
N VAL A 260 27.27 7.69 19.11
CA VAL A 260 25.91 7.46 19.62
C VAL A 260 25.55 8.42 20.75
N VAL A 261 26.53 8.83 21.57
CA VAL A 261 26.33 9.84 22.62
C VAL A 261 26.14 11.22 22.01
N GLY A 262 26.94 11.61 21.02
CA GLY A 262 26.77 12.88 20.32
C GLY A 262 25.40 12.98 19.65
N ALA A 263 24.94 11.90 19.01
CA ALA A 263 23.61 11.84 18.43
C ALA A 263 22.51 11.89 19.49
N ALA A 264 22.66 11.17 20.61
CA ALA A 264 21.73 11.20 21.73
C ALA A 264 21.61 12.60 22.34
N LYS A 265 22.73 13.32 22.51
CA LYS A 265 22.72 14.71 23.00
C LYS A 265 21.97 15.64 22.06
N GLN A 266 22.19 15.52 20.75
CA GLN A 266 21.45 16.30 19.75
C GLN A 266 19.96 15.98 19.71
N ALA A 267 19.56 14.81 20.21
CA ALA A 267 18.17 14.43 20.42
C ALA A 267 17.65 14.78 21.83
N ASN A 268 18.38 15.60 22.59
CA ASN A 268 18.06 16.02 23.96
C ASN A 268 17.83 14.85 24.92
N ARG A 269 18.59 13.76 24.77
CA ARG A 269 18.62 12.66 25.73
C ARG A 269 19.37 13.08 27.00
N GLY A 270 18.92 12.59 28.15
CA GLY A 270 19.50 12.92 29.46
C GLY A 270 20.83 12.21 29.70
N ALA A 271 21.73 12.82 30.48
CA ALA A 271 23.05 12.25 30.78
C ALA A 271 22.93 10.89 31.49
N THR A 272 21.99 10.76 32.42
CA THR A 272 21.74 9.53 33.17
C THR A 272 21.38 8.36 32.27
N GLU A 273 20.36 8.49 31.41
CA GLU A 273 19.97 7.39 30.52
C GLU A 273 21.09 7.00 29.54
N VAL A 274 21.89 7.98 29.10
CA VAL A 274 22.99 7.77 28.17
C VAL A 274 24.18 7.08 28.84
N ALA A 275 24.55 7.52 30.05
CA ALA A 275 25.59 6.89 30.85
C ALA A 275 25.25 5.43 31.15
N LYS A 276 23.97 5.12 31.40
CA LYS A 276 23.50 3.73 31.61
C LYS A 276 23.73 2.88 30.38
N ALA A 277 23.28 3.39 29.24
CA ALA A 277 23.47 2.70 27.97
C ALA A 277 24.96 2.50 27.64
N LEU A 278 25.83 3.45 27.97
CA LEU A 278 27.28 3.31 27.78
C LEU A 278 27.88 2.20 28.65
N SER A 279 27.49 2.12 29.92
CA SER A 279 27.92 1.04 30.81
C SER A 279 27.41 -0.31 30.31
N ASP A 280 26.10 -0.44 30.08
CA ASP A 280 25.46 -1.71 29.74
C ASP A 280 25.89 -2.24 28.36
N VAL A 281 25.95 -1.37 27.34
CA VAL A 281 26.15 -1.77 25.95
C VAL A 281 27.63 -1.77 25.56
N TYR A 282 28.38 -0.75 25.97
CA TYR A 282 29.80 -0.61 25.61
C TYR A 282 30.75 -1.09 26.71
N ARG A 283 30.25 -1.47 27.90
CA ARG A 283 31.04 -1.97 29.03
C ARG A 283 32.18 -1.03 29.42
N LEU A 284 31.90 0.27 29.39
CA LEU A 284 32.89 1.31 29.67
C LEU A 284 33.01 1.58 31.17
N SER A 285 34.22 1.90 31.62
CA SER A 285 34.44 2.40 32.98
C SER A 285 33.81 3.78 33.18
N THR A 286 33.50 4.12 34.44
CA THR A 286 32.98 5.44 34.86
C THR A 286 33.82 6.60 34.31
N SER A 287 35.15 6.49 34.37
CA SER A 287 36.08 7.49 33.84
C SER A 287 35.97 7.68 32.33
N ARG A 288 35.74 6.60 31.57
CA ARG A 288 35.53 6.68 30.12
C ARG A 288 34.16 7.25 29.77
N ILE A 289 33.12 6.88 30.52
CA ILE A 289 31.77 7.45 30.39
C ILE A 289 31.82 8.95 30.60
N GLU A 290 32.43 9.42 31.69
CA GLU A 290 32.59 10.84 32.01
C GLU A 290 33.27 11.59 30.85
N SER A 291 34.39 11.06 30.37
CA SER A 291 35.16 11.65 29.28
C SER A 291 34.35 11.78 27.98
N ILE A 292 33.54 10.78 27.63
CA ILE A 292 32.68 10.80 26.44
C ILE A 292 31.54 11.81 26.61
N LEU A 293 30.87 11.83 27.77
CA LEU A 293 29.79 12.79 28.03
C LEU A 293 30.28 14.24 28.00
N ARG A 294 31.47 14.51 28.55
CA ARG A 294 32.12 15.82 28.47
C ARG A 294 32.36 16.24 27.02
N ARG A 295 32.96 15.36 26.20
CA ARG A 295 33.18 15.64 24.77
C ARG A 295 31.88 15.87 24.00
N ALA A 296 30.80 15.20 24.39
CA ALA A 296 29.50 15.38 23.79
C ALA A 296 28.77 16.65 24.24
N GLY A 297 29.27 17.37 25.25
CA GLY A 297 28.71 18.63 25.73
C GLY A 297 27.59 18.49 26.76
N TYR A 298 27.58 17.42 27.56
CA TYR A 298 26.74 17.37 28.77
C TYR A 298 27.33 18.27 29.86
N SER A 299 26.47 18.86 30.71
CA SER A 299 26.94 19.71 31.79
C SER A 299 27.61 18.89 32.89
N LEU A 300 28.51 19.51 33.66
CA LEU A 300 29.16 18.87 34.79
C LEU A 300 28.17 18.35 35.84
N VAL A 301 27.07 19.09 36.04
CA VAL A 301 26.01 18.73 36.97
C VAL A 301 25.30 17.46 36.48
N ASP A 302 24.83 17.45 35.22
CA ASP A 302 24.15 16.28 34.66
C ASP A 302 25.04 15.02 34.68
N ILE A 303 26.35 15.20 34.43
CA ILE A 303 27.32 14.11 34.47
C ILE A 303 27.49 13.61 35.90
N GLY A 304 27.65 14.49 36.88
CA GLY A 304 27.77 14.12 38.29
C GLY A 304 26.55 13.33 38.76
N GLU A 305 25.36 13.85 38.52
CA GLU A 305 24.09 13.20 38.87
C GLU A 305 23.93 11.83 38.19
N ALA A 306 24.30 11.74 36.91
CA ALA A 306 24.29 10.47 36.18
C ALA A 306 25.19 9.44 36.87
N LEU A 307 26.45 9.80 37.15
CA LEU A 307 27.45 8.90 37.73
C LEU A 307 27.12 8.48 39.17
N GLU A 308 26.50 9.35 39.97
CA GLU A 308 26.04 9.03 41.32
C GLU A 308 24.94 7.97 41.30
N GLN A 309 23.95 8.11 40.43
CA GLN A 309 22.88 7.12 40.27
C GLN A 309 23.40 5.76 39.77
N PHE A 310 24.51 5.72 39.01
CA PHE A 310 25.18 4.45 38.68
C PHE A 310 25.77 3.78 39.91
N ALA A 311 26.51 4.54 40.73
CA ALA A 311 27.17 4.02 41.92
C ALA A 311 26.19 3.47 42.97
N GLU A 312 24.99 4.07 43.08
CA GLU A 312 23.94 3.58 43.96
C GLU A 312 23.30 2.28 43.44
N SER A 313 23.15 2.13 42.13
CA SER A 313 22.59 0.93 41.51
C SER A 313 23.48 -0.32 41.70
N ASP A 314 24.81 -0.16 41.63
CA ASP A 314 25.79 -1.22 41.88
C ASP A 314 25.91 -1.60 43.37
N ASN A 315 25.65 -0.65 44.28
CA ASN A 315 25.63 -0.91 45.73
C ASN A 315 24.34 -1.60 46.21
N SER A 316 23.25 -1.53 45.43
CA SER A 316 21.97 -2.17 45.78
C SER A 316 21.97 -3.69 45.51
N SER A 317 22.71 -4.14 44.50
CA SER A 317 22.88 -5.57 44.18
C SER A 317 23.84 -6.26 45.15
N THR A 318 24.83 -5.54 45.69
CA THR A 318 25.71 -6.02 46.77
C THR A 318 25.05 -6.01 48.15
N LYS A 319 24.08 -5.12 48.43
CA LYS A 319 23.29 -5.15 49.67
C LYS A 319 22.32 -6.34 49.78
N SER A 320 21.91 -6.97 48.67
CA SER A 320 21.07 -8.18 48.74
C SER A 320 21.87 -9.45 49.09
N ASN A 321 23.18 -9.48 48.78
CA ASN A 321 24.08 -10.60 49.10
C ASN A 321 24.92 -10.40 50.38
N SER A 322 24.66 -9.32 51.13
CA SER A 322 25.29 -9.02 52.43
C SER A 322 24.26 -9.00 53.57
N ARG A 323 23.32 -9.96 53.57
CA ARG A 323 22.67 -10.42 54.81
C ARG A 323 23.26 -11.76 55.22
N ARG A 324 24.57 -11.78 55.55
CA ARG A 324 25.01 -12.66 56.62
C ARG A 324 24.38 -12.11 57.91
N PRO A 325 23.65 -12.91 58.70
CA PRO A 325 23.12 -12.43 59.96
C PRO A 325 24.30 -11.96 60.81
N LYS A 326 24.27 -10.69 61.21
CA LYS A 326 25.12 -10.22 62.30
C LYS A 326 24.81 -11.14 63.48
N ASN A 327 25.83 -11.83 63.99
CA ASN A 327 25.80 -12.55 65.26
C ASN A 327 25.27 -11.58 66.33
N GLN A 328 23.97 -11.63 66.61
CA GLN A 328 23.42 -11.16 67.87
C GLN A 328 23.68 -12.28 68.89
N PRO A 329 24.27 -11.97 70.06
CA PRO A 329 24.38 -12.96 71.12
C PRO A 329 22.97 -13.35 71.58
N VAL A 330 22.57 -14.60 71.30
CA VAL A 330 21.30 -15.16 71.76
C VAL A 330 21.45 -15.45 73.24
N ASN A 331 20.88 -14.60 74.09
CA ASN A 331 20.94 -14.75 75.53
C ASN A 331 19.90 -15.81 75.96
N CYS A 332 20.35 -16.97 76.44
CA CYS A 332 19.46 -18.02 76.93
C CYS A 332 18.86 -17.65 78.30
N PRO A 333 17.61 -18.05 78.60
CA PRO A 333 17.01 -17.85 79.92
C PRO A 333 17.85 -18.51 81.03
N LYS A 334 17.89 -17.91 82.22
CA LYS A 334 18.64 -18.43 83.38
C LYS A 334 18.32 -19.91 83.61
N GLY A 335 19.37 -20.74 83.60
CA GLY A 335 19.29 -22.20 83.81
C GLY A 335 19.45 -23.05 82.55
N LYS A 336 19.48 -22.47 81.34
CA LYS A 336 19.70 -23.20 80.08
C LYS A 336 21.08 -22.91 79.49
N ARG A 337 21.65 -23.89 78.78
CA ARG A 337 22.93 -23.72 78.05
C ARG A 337 22.71 -23.87 76.55
N MET A 338 23.56 -23.19 75.77
CA MET A 338 23.50 -23.23 74.32
C MET A 338 24.17 -24.51 73.81
N VAL A 339 23.44 -25.35 73.07
CA VAL A 339 23.99 -26.51 72.36
C VAL A 339 23.48 -26.47 70.92
N ASN A 340 24.40 -26.46 69.95
CA ASN A 340 24.09 -26.40 68.51
C ASN A 340 23.09 -25.30 68.11
N GLY A 341 23.22 -24.11 68.67
CA GLY A 341 22.41 -22.96 68.27
C GLY A 341 21.01 -22.88 68.92
N ARG A 342 20.67 -23.79 69.86
CA ARG A 342 19.42 -23.73 70.64
C ARG A 342 19.70 -23.72 72.14
N CYS A 343 18.86 -23.03 72.90
CA CYS A 343 18.89 -23.06 74.36
C CYS A 343 18.19 -24.34 74.84
N ILE A 344 18.96 -25.26 75.45
CA ILE A 344 18.45 -26.53 76.01
C ILE A 344 18.39 -26.41 77.51
#